data_AF-A0A847MKQ1-F1
#
_entry.id   AF-A0A847MKQ1-F1
#
_cell.length_a   1.000
_cell.length_b   1.000
_cell.length_c   1.000
_cell.angle_alpha   90.00
_cell.angle_beta   90.00
_cell.angle_gamma   90.00
#
_symmetry.space_group_name_H-M   'P 1'
#
loop_
_entity.id
_entity.type
_entity.pdbx_description
1 polymer ?
#
loop_
_entity_poly.entity_id
_entity_poly.type
_entity_poly.pdbx_seq_one_letter_code
_entity_poly.pdbx_strand_id
1 'polypeptide(L)'
;MQQVNLQTLRYFLDKQDGPCLSLYQPTHRSHPENQQDPIRYKNLLKQLEQSLAEKYSKAEVELFMKRFHELGDNRDFWQKQTLDGLAILADEKKFQLFTLQRQPEEFAVVADSFHVKPLLRLTQTQDRFQVLCITRTDVQMFEGTRDGLDQVIFAEDFPEHIDDAIDEGATEPAIPLSSYSLGPSNRQGQVMLFQGGRKDAVQTDKDRFLGAVARALHNNISKAAQLPVVLVGLAENLGTFRKNNQNPYVLQQEINIDPTSLTVDQLLDKAWSIVEPVAAKRVQEEIARFNQAHGTGLANGDLNRTLAA
;
A
#
# COMPACT_ATOMS: atom_id res chain seq x y z
N MET A 1 4.92 9.74 -2.48
CA MET A 1 3.97 10.04 -1.39
C MET A 1 4.02 8.92 -0.39
N GLN A 2 3.77 9.19 0.88
CA GLN A 2 3.93 8.18 1.91
C GLN A 2 2.63 8.00 2.69
N GLN A 3 2.19 6.74 2.81
CA GLN A 3 1.11 6.39 3.71
C GLN A 3 1.54 6.59 5.17
N VAL A 4 0.58 6.94 6.01
CA VAL A 4 0.84 7.19 7.43
C VAL A 4 1.16 5.88 8.15
N ASN A 5 2.36 5.77 8.72
CA ASN A 5 2.72 4.70 9.66
C ASN A 5 3.65 5.21 10.78
N LEU A 6 3.80 4.45 11.88
CA LEU A 6 4.60 4.89 13.03
C LEU A 6 6.08 5.11 12.69
N GLN A 7 6.67 4.33 11.78
CA GLN A 7 8.07 4.51 11.37
C GLN A 7 8.27 5.85 10.66
N THR A 8 7.32 6.25 9.81
CA THR A 8 7.37 7.53 9.08
C THR A 8 7.19 8.74 9.97
N LEU A 9 6.46 8.56 11.08
CA LEU A 9 6.19 9.62 12.04
C LEU A 9 7.31 9.81 13.06
N ARG A 10 8.23 8.85 13.20
CA ARG A 10 9.29 8.87 14.23
C ARG A 10 10.08 10.17 14.25
N TYR A 11 10.51 10.67 13.09
CA TYR A 11 11.21 11.95 12.99
C TYR A 11 10.38 13.12 13.55
N PHE A 12 9.07 13.12 13.28
CA PHE A 12 8.16 14.22 13.63
C PHE A 12 7.71 14.15 15.10
N LEU A 13 8.01 13.07 15.81
CA LEU A 13 7.75 12.91 17.24
C LEU A 13 8.87 13.49 18.10
N ASP A 14 10.08 13.58 17.55
CA ASP A 14 11.25 14.13 18.24
C ASP A 14 11.21 15.67 18.25
N LYS A 15 11.86 16.26 19.25
CA LYS A 15 11.98 17.72 19.39
C LYS A 15 12.79 18.31 18.23
N GLN A 16 12.32 19.42 17.67
CA GLN A 16 13.01 20.15 16.61
C GLN A 16 13.50 21.51 17.10
N ASP A 17 14.52 22.05 16.43
CA ASP A 17 15.15 23.34 16.76
C ASP A 17 14.53 24.53 16.00
N GLY A 18 13.83 24.28 14.89
CA GLY A 18 13.27 25.31 14.01
C GLY A 18 11.73 25.33 14.01
N PRO A 19 11.11 26.25 13.24
CA PRO A 19 9.66 26.29 13.13
C PRO A 19 9.16 24.99 12.51
N CYS A 20 8.26 24.32 13.22
CA CYS A 20 7.56 23.14 12.73
C CYS A 20 6.27 23.60 12.07
N LEU A 21 6.20 23.47 10.74
CA LEU A 21 5.01 23.76 9.95
C LEU A 21 4.18 22.48 9.83
N SER A 22 2.91 22.59 10.20
CA SER A 22 1.93 21.51 10.05
C SER A 22 0.71 22.04 9.29
N LEU A 23 0.39 21.42 8.16
CA LEU A 23 -0.77 21.76 7.34
C LEU A 23 -1.63 20.52 7.15
N TYR A 24 -2.93 20.66 7.36
CA TYR A 24 -3.93 19.62 7.16
C TYR A 24 -5.09 20.17 6.34
N GLN A 25 -5.48 19.44 5.30
CA GLN A 25 -6.52 19.87 4.39
C GLN A 25 -7.36 18.68 3.90
N PRO A 26 -8.70 18.78 3.90
CA PRO A 26 -9.55 17.93 3.08
C PRO A 26 -9.20 18.04 1.59
N THR A 27 -9.18 16.91 0.89
CA THR A 27 -9.03 16.87 -0.56
C THR A 27 -10.10 15.98 -1.19
N HIS A 28 -10.22 16.03 -2.50
CA HIS A 28 -11.22 15.26 -3.24
C HIS A 28 -10.54 14.42 -4.33
N ARG A 29 -10.99 13.16 -4.45
CA ARG A 29 -10.47 12.19 -5.43
C ARG A 29 -10.85 12.54 -6.87
N SER A 30 -11.97 13.22 -7.08
CA SER A 30 -12.57 13.41 -8.40
C SER A 30 -13.02 14.85 -8.67
N HIS A 31 -13.03 15.18 -9.96
CA HIS A 31 -13.66 16.38 -10.48
C HIS A 31 -15.19 16.31 -10.32
N PRO A 32 -15.91 17.43 -10.05
CA PRO A 32 -15.44 18.82 -9.98
C PRO A 32 -14.95 19.25 -8.59
N GLU A 33 -15.12 18.43 -7.57
CA GLU A 33 -14.85 18.83 -6.18
C GLU A 33 -13.36 19.09 -5.93
N ASN A 34 -12.45 18.48 -6.68
CA ASN A 34 -11.01 18.73 -6.54
C ASN A 34 -10.55 20.12 -7.08
N GLN A 35 -11.40 20.87 -7.80
CA GLN A 35 -11.03 22.21 -8.30
C GLN A 35 -10.80 23.23 -7.17
N GLN A 36 -11.45 23.04 -6.02
CA GLN A 36 -11.29 23.92 -4.85
C GLN A 36 -10.05 23.58 -4.02
N ASP A 37 -9.46 22.39 -4.16
CA ASP A 37 -8.36 21.94 -3.30
C ASP A 37 -7.11 22.84 -3.40
N PRO A 38 -6.67 23.29 -4.61
CA PRO A 38 -5.56 24.25 -4.71
C PRO A 38 -5.90 25.62 -4.11
N ILE A 39 -7.17 26.02 -4.14
CA ILE A 39 -7.62 27.32 -3.60
C ILE A 39 -7.58 27.27 -2.08
N ARG A 40 -8.11 26.21 -1.47
CA ARG A 40 -8.02 25.95 -0.02
C ARG A 40 -6.57 25.91 0.43
N TYR A 41 -5.72 25.22 -0.33
CA TYR A 41 -4.30 25.14 -0.04
C TYR A 41 -3.62 26.50 0.00
N LYS A 42 -3.87 27.34 -1.01
CA LYS A 42 -3.34 28.72 -1.06
C LYS A 42 -3.82 29.58 0.11
N ASN A 43 -5.02 29.34 0.64
CA ASN A 43 -5.50 30.03 1.84
C ASN A 43 -4.77 29.55 3.11
N LEU A 44 -4.49 28.25 3.23
CA LEU A 44 -3.70 27.70 4.34
C LEU A 44 -2.24 28.16 4.29
N LEU A 45 -1.65 28.30 3.10
CA LEU A 45 -0.30 28.85 2.96
C LEU A 45 -0.20 30.27 3.50
N LYS A 46 -1.20 31.12 3.21
CA LYS A 46 -1.24 32.49 3.75
C LYS A 46 -1.26 32.51 5.28
N GLN A 47 -1.94 31.55 5.92
CA GLN A 47 -1.96 31.44 7.38
C GLN A 47 -0.57 31.08 7.92
N LEU A 48 0.15 30.16 7.28
CA LEU A 48 1.53 29.82 7.64
C LEU A 48 2.48 31.00 7.44
N GLU A 49 2.40 31.68 6.30
CA GLU A 49 3.21 32.87 6.01
C GLU A 49 3.00 33.97 7.06
N GLN A 50 1.73 34.24 7.39
CA GLN A 50 1.39 35.25 8.39
C GLN A 50 1.95 34.88 9.76
N SER A 51 1.81 33.61 10.17
CA SER A 51 2.33 33.13 11.46
C SER A 51 3.87 33.14 11.51
N LEU A 52 4.55 32.80 10.42
CA LEU A 52 6.01 32.90 10.32
C LEU A 52 6.49 34.36 10.38
N ALA A 53 5.79 35.27 9.70
CA ALA A 53 6.17 36.69 9.62
C ALA A 53 6.13 37.42 10.98
N GLU A 54 5.48 36.84 12.00
CA GLU A 54 5.49 37.37 13.37
C GLU A 54 6.86 37.25 14.04
N LYS A 55 7.68 36.27 13.65
CA LYS A 55 8.96 35.95 14.32
C LYS A 55 10.18 35.92 13.39
N TYR A 56 9.98 35.72 12.10
CA TYR A 56 11.05 35.50 11.13
C TYR A 56 11.12 36.63 10.09
N SER A 57 12.32 36.88 9.57
CA SER A 57 12.52 37.84 8.49
C SER A 57 11.89 37.35 7.19
N LYS A 58 11.59 38.28 6.28
CA LYS A 58 10.99 37.95 4.98
C LYS A 58 11.78 36.90 4.18
N ALA A 59 13.12 36.97 4.23
CA ALA A 59 13.99 36.01 3.54
C ALA A 59 13.90 34.59 4.14
N GLU A 60 13.77 34.49 5.47
CA GLU A 60 13.57 33.20 6.15
C GLU A 60 12.18 32.63 5.85
N VAL A 61 11.13 33.47 5.88
CA VAL A 61 9.78 33.04 5.50
C VAL A 61 9.74 32.48 4.08
N GLU A 62 10.35 33.18 3.12
CA GLU A 62 10.45 32.71 1.72
C GLU A 62 11.20 31.36 1.62
N LEU A 63 12.24 31.15 2.44
CA LEU A 63 12.97 29.88 2.47
C LEU A 63 12.09 28.72 2.97
N PHE A 64 11.37 28.91 4.08
CA PHE A 64 10.47 27.88 4.62
C PHE A 64 9.31 27.56 3.67
N MET A 65 8.75 28.58 3.03
CA MET A 65 7.55 28.46 2.21
C MET A 65 7.81 28.01 0.78
N LYS A 66 9.07 28.06 0.30
CA LYS A 66 9.45 27.70 -1.09
C LYS A 66 8.83 26.38 -1.56
N ARG A 67 9.02 25.29 -0.79
CA ARG A 67 8.50 23.97 -1.15
C ARG A 67 6.97 23.88 -1.10
N PHE A 68 6.35 24.65 -0.20
CA PHE A 68 4.89 24.74 -0.15
C PHE A 68 4.33 25.40 -1.41
N HIS A 69 4.96 26.47 -1.90
CA HIS A 69 4.55 27.14 -3.14
C HIS A 69 4.75 26.26 -4.37
N GLU A 70 5.90 25.58 -4.48
CA GLU A 70 6.18 24.63 -5.56
C GLU A 70 5.09 23.54 -5.66
N LEU A 71 4.62 23.03 -4.52
CA LEU A 71 3.51 22.07 -4.48
C LEU A 71 2.17 22.72 -4.87
N GLY A 72 1.91 23.95 -4.43
CA GLY A 72 0.67 24.68 -4.72
C GLY A 72 0.46 24.96 -6.21
N ASP A 73 1.54 25.05 -6.98
CA ASP A 73 1.48 25.27 -8.43
C ASP A 73 1.61 23.98 -9.25
N ASN A 74 1.81 22.82 -8.60
CA ASN A 74 1.89 21.51 -9.25
C ASN A 74 0.49 20.97 -9.60
N ARG A 75 0.04 21.20 -10.83
CA ARG A 75 -1.29 20.76 -11.30
C ARG A 75 -1.47 19.24 -11.32
N ASP A 76 -0.44 18.48 -11.71
CA ASP A 76 -0.53 17.01 -11.78
C ASP A 76 -0.76 16.40 -10.40
N PHE A 77 -0.17 16.99 -9.35
CA PHE A 77 -0.40 16.60 -7.97
C PHE A 77 -1.90 16.71 -7.60
N TRP A 78 -2.48 17.91 -7.76
CA TRP A 78 -3.88 18.15 -7.36
C TRP A 78 -4.92 17.40 -8.21
N GLN A 79 -4.54 16.90 -9.38
CA GLN A 79 -5.45 16.15 -10.25
C GLN A 79 -5.40 14.64 -10.04
N LYS A 80 -4.24 14.08 -9.68
CA LYS A 80 -4.01 12.62 -9.75
C LYS A 80 -3.52 12.01 -8.45
N GLN A 81 -3.03 12.84 -7.52
CA GLN A 81 -2.24 12.37 -6.38
C GLN A 81 -2.94 12.58 -5.03
N THR A 82 -4.04 13.33 -5.00
CA THR A 82 -4.83 13.57 -3.79
C THR A 82 -5.84 12.47 -3.55
N LEU A 83 -5.98 12.07 -2.28
CA LEU A 83 -7.04 11.18 -1.80
C LEU A 83 -8.15 12.03 -1.15
N ASP A 84 -8.62 11.63 0.03
CA ASP A 84 -9.65 12.37 0.79
C ASP A 84 -9.04 13.44 1.70
N GLY A 85 -7.74 13.38 1.93
CA GLY A 85 -7.03 14.41 2.69
C GLY A 85 -5.55 14.48 2.41
N LEU A 86 -4.99 15.60 2.85
CA LEU A 86 -3.59 15.95 2.74
C LEU A 86 -3.07 16.41 4.09
N ALA A 87 -1.92 15.89 4.49
CA ALA A 87 -1.12 16.45 5.57
C ALA A 87 0.30 16.72 5.10
N ILE A 88 0.84 17.88 5.47
CA ILE A 88 2.22 18.27 5.22
C ILE A 88 2.86 18.63 6.54
N LEU A 89 3.97 17.97 6.85
CA LEU A 89 4.84 18.31 7.97
C LEU A 89 6.18 18.76 7.42
N ALA A 90 6.60 19.96 7.77
CA ALA A 90 7.86 20.51 7.30
C ALA A 90 8.62 21.33 8.36
N ASP A 91 9.94 21.21 8.31
CA ASP A 91 10.92 22.07 8.98
C ASP A 91 12.06 22.38 7.97
N GLU A 92 13.18 22.93 8.47
CA GLU A 92 14.37 23.22 7.65
C GLU A 92 14.97 21.99 6.94
N LYS A 93 14.87 20.82 7.58
CA LYS A 93 15.58 19.61 7.17
C LYS A 93 14.70 18.68 6.35
N LYS A 94 13.38 18.70 6.60
CA LYS A 94 12.44 17.73 6.06
C LYS A 94 11.17 18.41 5.59
N PHE A 95 10.68 17.96 4.44
CA PHE A 95 9.38 18.31 3.90
C PHE A 95 8.69 17.00 3.52
N GLN A 96 7.64 16.64 4.24
CA GLN A 96 6.98 15.35 4.08
C GLN A 96 5.50 15.53 3.83
N LEU A 97 5.04 14.84 2.79
CA LEU A 97 3.65 14.82 2.37
C LEU A 97 3.02 13.46 2.63
N PHE A 98 1.85 13.50 3.27
CA PHE A 98 1.02 12.35 3.58
C PHE A 98 -0.34 12.51 2.91
N THR A 99 -0.74 11.50 2.16
CA THR A 99 -2.11 11.38 1.66
C THR A 99 -2.94 10.60 2.66
N LEU A 100 -4.16 11.07 2.90
CA LEU A 100 -5.05 10.55 3.93
C LEU A 100 -6.31 9.96 3.27
N GLN A 101 -6.75 8.81 3.77
CA GLN A 101 -8.00 8.14 3.35
C GLN A 101 -9.25 8.71 4.02
N ARG A 102 -9.09 9.78 4.79
CA ARG A 102 -10.18 10.46 5.51
C ARG A 102 -9.90 11.95 5.48
N GLN A 103 -10.97 12.74 5.43
CA GLN A 103 -10.87 14.19 5.52
C GLN A 103 -10.38 14.60 6.91
N PRO A 104 -9.19 15.23 7.02
CA PRO A 104 -8.76 15.80 8.29
C PRO A 104 -9.54 17.07 8.59
N GLU A 105 -9.46 17.54 9.83
CA GLU A 105 -9.83 18.92 10.14
C GLU A 105 -8.91 19.88 9.37
N GLU A 106 -9.48 20.92 8.77
CA GLU A 106 -8.74 21.91 7.97
C GLU A 106 -8.03 22.90 8.90
N PHE A 107 -6.70 22.88 8.93
CA PHE A 107 -5.92 23.87 9.67
C PHE A 107 -4.45 23.93 9.21
N ALA A 108 -3.80 25.04 9.51
CA ALA A 108 -2.36 25.19 9.36
C ALA A 108 -1.77 25.91 10.58
N VAL A 109 -0.63 25.44 11.07
CA VAL A 109 0.00 25.96 12.29
C VAL A 109 1.53 25.94 12.18
N VAL A 110 2.15 26.97 12.75
CA VAL A 110 3.59 27.07 13.00
C VAL A 110 3.80 26.96 14.50
N ALA A 111 4.61 26.00 14.94
CA ALA A 111 4.87 25.77 16.35
C ALA A 111 6.30 25.26 16.58
N ASP A 112 6.70 25.09 17.85
CA ASP A 112 8.00 24.53 18.23
C ASP A 112 8.02 22.98 18.16
N SER A 113 6.89 22.36 17.81
CA SER A 113 6.75 20.92 17.59
C SER A 113 5.67 20.63 16.56
N PHE A 114 5.78 19.49 15.86
CA PHE A 114 4.80 19.10 14.85
C PHE A 114 3.45 18.72 15.46
N HIS A 115 2.37 19.15 14.81
CA HIS A 115 1.03 18.74 15.21
C HIS A 115 0.73 17.34 14.67
N VAL A 116 1.28 16.29 15.30
CA VAL A 116 1.19 14.89 14.83
C VAL A 116 -0.09 14.15 15.28
N LYS A 117 -0.86 14.72 16.20
CA LYS A 117 -2.03 14.07 16.81
C LYS A 117 -3.06 13.55 15.80
N PRO A 118 -3.40 14.26 14.70
CA PRO A 118 -4.30 13.74 13.68
C PRO A 118 -3.74 12.51 12.97
N LEU A 119 -2.44 12.50 12.63
CA LEU A 119 -1.79 11.37 11.97
C LEU A 119 -1.70 10.15 12.88
N LEU A 120 -1.41 10.34 14.18
CA LEU A 120 -1.39 9.25 15.15
C LEU A 120 -2.77 8.59 15.32
N ARG A 121 -3.87 9.35 15.22
CA ARG A 121 -5.21 8.74 15.22
C ARG A 121 -5.45 7.85 14.00
N LEU A 122 -4.86 8.20 12.85
CA LEU A 122 -4.97 7.39 11.64
C LEU A 122 -4.14 6.10 11.76
N THR A 123 -2.95 6.15 12.38
CA THR A 123 -2.14 4.93 12.62
C THR A 123 -2.76 3.99 13.65
N GLN A 124 -3.61 4.50 14.53
CA GLN A 124 -4.36 3.71 15.51
C GLN A 124 -5.55 2.94 14.91
N THR A 125 -5.83 3.08 13.61
CA THR A 125 -6.85 2.26 12.95
C THR A 125 -6.32 0.82 12.84
N GLN A 126 -6.75 -0.02 13.78
CA GLN A 126 -6.30 -1.41 13.91
C GLN A 126 -6.78 -2.33 12.78
N ASP A 127 -7.55 -1.81 11.82
CA ASP A 127 -8.24 -2.62 10.83
C ASP A 127 -7.78 -2.32 9.39
N ARG A 128 -6.49 -1.99 9.24
CA ARG A 128 -5.87 -1.94 7.91
C ARG A 128 -5.78 -3.35 7.33
N PHE A 129 -6.09 -3.46 6.05
CA PHE A 129 -5.99 -4.69 5.29
C PHE A 129 -5.62 -4.41 3.86
N GLN A 130 -5.22 -5.48 3.18
CA GLN A 130 -4.80 -5.46 1.79
C GLN A 130 -5.69 -6.40 0.98
N VAL A 131 -5.90 -6.04 -0.29
CA VAL A 131 -6.67 -6.84 -1.25
C VAL A 131 -5.79 -7.08 -2.46
N LEU A 132 -5.50 -8.34 -2.74
CA LEU A 132 -4.78 -8.75 -3.93
C LEU A 132 -5.77 -9.27 -4.97
N CYS A 133 -5.95 -8.49 -6.02
CA CYS A 133 -6.76 -8.81 -7.18
C CYS A 133 -5.90 -9.58 -8.19
N ILE A 134 -6.29 -10.80 -8.53
CA ILE A 134 -5.54 -11.70 -9.41
C ILE A 134 -6.41 -12.02 -10.63
N THR A 135 -5.97 -11.55 -11.80
CA THR A 135 -6.54 -11.94 -13.09
C THR A 135 -5.73 -13.08 -13.70
N ARG A 136 -6.00 -13.43 -14.97
CA ARG A 136 -5.21 -14.45 -15.67
C ARG A 136 -3.78 -13.95 -15.99
N THR A 137 -3.64 -12.65 -16.20
CA THR A 137 -2.44 -12.02 -16.78
C THR A 137 -1.82 -11.00 -15.86
N ASP A 138 -2.57 -10.46 -14.91
CA ASP A 138 -2.19 -9.28 -14.14
C ASP A 138 -2.54 -9.44 -12.67
N VAL A 139 -1.80 -8.73 -11.83
CA VAL A 139 -2.12 -8.56 -10.42
C VAL A 139 -2.19 -7.10 -10.05
N GLN A 140 -3.19 -6.76 -9.24
CA GLN A 140 -3.35 -5.42 -8.70
C GLN A 140 -3.52 -5.53 -7.20
N MET A 141 -2.97 -4.58 -6.47
CA MET A 141 -3.09 -4.55 -5.03
C MET A 141 -3.75 -3.27 -4.57
N PHE A 142 -4.64 -3.42 -3.59
CA PHE A 142 -5.27 -2.31 -2.90
C PHE A 142 -4.96 -2.42 -1.41
N GLU A 143 -4.83 -1.29 -0.75
CA GLU A 143 -4.69 -1.22 0.69
C GLU A 143 -5.65 -0.19 1.25
N GLY A 144 -6.27 -0.51 2.38
CA GLY A 144 -7.08 0.45 3.07
C GLY A 144 -7.68 -0.07 4.36
N THR A 145 -8.82 0.52 4.71
CA THR A 145 -9.55 0.27 5.95
C THR A 145 -11.02 0.09 5.62
N ARG A 146 -11.88 -0.10 6.63
CA ARG A 146 -13.33 -0.18 6.44
C ARG A 146 -13.94 1.01 5.66
N ASP A 147 -13.24 2.15 5.62
CA ASP A 147 -13.75 3.39 5.05
C ASP A 147 -13.30 3.62 3.60
N GLY A 148 -12.35 2.83 3.08
CA GLY A 148 -11.80 3.07 1.75
C GLY A 148 -10.69 2.09 1.36
N LEU A 149 -10.50 1.93 0.05
CA LEU A 149 -9.38 1.20 -0.56
C LEU A 149 -8.65 2.12 -1.55
N ASP A 150 -7.32 2.08 -1.53
CA ASP A 150 -6.48 2.76 -2.51
C ASP A 150 -5.55 1.78 -3.19
N GLN A 151 -5.32 1.99 -4.49
CA GLN A 151 -4.41 1.15 -5.25
C GLN A 151 -2.97 1.37 -4.77
N VAL A 152 -2.27 0.27 -4.51
CA VAL A 152 -0.85 0.24 -4.19
C VAL A 152 -0.08 0.11 -5.49
N ILE A 153 0.84 1.05 -5.72
CA ILE A 153 1.81 0.98 -6.82
C ILE A 153 2.96 0.11 -6.31
N PHE A 154 3.28 -0.96 -7.03
CA PHE A 154 4.38 -1.83 -6.65
C PHE A 154 5.74 -1.18 -6.97
N ALA A 155 6.81 -1.75 -6.42
CA ALA A 155 8.16 -1.40 -6.82
C ALA A 155 8.47 -2.01 -8.20
N GLU A 156 9.44 -1.44 -8.94
CA GLU A 156 9.79 -1.86 -10.30
C GLU A 156 10.17 -3.35 -10.43
N ASP A 157 10.57 -4.00 -9.33
CA ASP A 157 10.97 -5.41 -9.26
C ASP A 157 9.81 -6.38 -8.97
N PHE A 158 8.59 -5.88 -8.80
CA PHE A 158 7.43 -6.72 -8.53
C PHE A 158 6.81 -7.23 -9.83
N PRO A 159 6.53 -8.55 -9.95
CA PRO A 159 5.90 -9.10 -11.16
C PRO A 159 4.41 -8.71 -11.18
N GLU A 160 4.07 -7.65 -11.91
CA GLU A 160 2.69 -7.16 -12.04
C GLU A 160 1.95 -7.89 -13.18
N HIS A 161 2.70 -8.27 -14.21
CA HIS A 161 2.20 -8.88 -15.43
C HIS A 161 2.85 -10.24 -15.67
N ILE A 162 2.11 -11.14 -16.33
CA ILE A 162 2.59 -12.48 -16.67
C ILE A 162 3.89 -12.45 -17.48
N ASP A 163 4.07 -11.40 -18.30
CA ASP A 163 5.25 -11.20 -19.14
C ASP A 163 6.51 -10.88 -18.32
N ASP A 164 6.37 -10.30 -17.12
CA ASP A 164 7.49 -9.97 -16.23
C ASP A 164 8.17 -11.24 -15.69
N ALA A 165 7.41 -12.34 -15.56
CA ALA A 165 7.92 -13.62 -15.08
C ALA A 165 8.64 -14.45 -16.16
N ILE A 166 8.58 -14.02 -17.43
CA ILE A 166 9.19 -14.72 -18.57
C ILE A 166 10.70 -14.42 -18.63
N ASP A 167 11.13 -13.23 -18.20
CA ASP A 167 12.51 -12.78 -18.37
C ASP A 167 13.51 -13.41 -17.37
N GLU A 168 13.06 -13.88 -16.21
CA GLU A 168 13.93 -14.56 -15.23
C GLU A 168 14.35 -15.98 -15.64
N GLY A 169 13.95 -16.46 -16.82
CA GLY A 169 14.34 -17.80 -17.26
C GLY A 169 13.97 -18.09 -18.69
N ALA A 170 14.42 -17.23 -19.61
CA ALA A 170 14.74 -17.67 -20.96
C ALA A 170 15.88 -18.70 -20.89
N THR A 171 15.57 -19.91 -20.42
CA THR A 171 16.23 -21.06 -21.01
C THR A 171 15.63 -21.07 -22.41
N GLU A 172 16.44 -20.74 -23.41
CA GLU A 172 16.09 -20.89 -24.82
C GLU A 172 15.25 -22.16 -24.96
N PRO A 173 14.10 -22.14 -25.67
CA PRO A 173 13.43 -23.38 -25.98
C PRO A 173 14.51 -24.25 -26.64
N ALA A 174 14.93 -25.31 -25.95
CA ALA A 174 15.87 -26.26 -26.50
C ALA A 174 15.13 -26.89 -27.66
N ILE A 175 15.26 -26.27 -28.84
CA ILE A 175 15.01 -26.91 -30.11
C ILE A 175 15.95 -28.11 -30.03
N PRO A 176 15.44 -29.35 -29.91
CA PRO A 176 16.35 -30.48 -29.95
C PRO A 176 16.93 -30.44 -31.35
N LEU A 177 18.20 -30.01 -31.42
CA LEU A 177 19.01 -30.05 -32.62
C LEU A 177 19.10 -31.53 -32.96
N SER A 178 18.18 -31.99 -33.81
CA SER A 178 18.15 -33.34 -34.35
C SER A 178 19.45 -33.53 -35.10
N SER A 179 20.42 -34.11 -34.41
CA SER A 179 21.71 -34.44 -34.96
C SER A 179 21.50 -35.51 -36.03
N TYR A 180 22.07 -35.20 -37.19
CA TYR A 180 22.18 -36.10 -38.33
C TYR A 180 22.74 -37.46 -37.89
N SER A 181 21.96 -38.52 -38.09
CA SER A 181 22.48 -39.88 -38.23
C SER A 181 22.21 -40.32 -39.67
N LEU A 182 23.27 -40.35 -40.48
CA LEU A 182 23.32 -41.13 -41.71
C LEU A 182 23.48 -42.61 -41.33
N GLY A 183 22.53 -43.47 -41.71
CA GLY A 183 22.70 -44.93 -41.61
C GLY A 183 21.42 -45.71 -41.98
N PRO A 184 21.47 -46.74 -42.85
CA PRO A 184 20.29 -47.28 -43.50
C PRO A 184 19.77 -48.56 -42.84
N SER A 185 18.53 -48.57 -42.34
CA SER A 185 17.72 -49.80 -42.24
C SER A 185 16.30 -49.54 -41.73
N ASN A 186 15.35 -49.62 -42.64
CA ASN A 186 14.07 -50.33 -42.55
C ASN A 186 13.57 -50.71 -41.12
N ARG A 187 12.58 -49.98 -40.57
CA ARG A 187 11.34 -50.51 -39.95
C ARG A 187 10.55 -49.43 -39.18
N GLN A 188 9.26 -49.37 -39.51
CA GLN A 188 8.12 -48.85 -38.73
C GLN A 188 8.18 -47.39 -38.25
N GLY A 189 7.49 -46.53 -39.01
CA GLY A 189 7.12 -45.20 -38.56
C GLY A 189 6.20 -45.27 -37.34
N GLN A 190 6.71 -44.89 -36.18
CA GLN A 190 5.92 -44.31 -35.12
C GLN A 190 5.90 -42.79 -35.33
N VAL A 191 4.76 -42.28 -35.77
CA VAL A 191 4.44 -40.85 -35.70
C VAL A 191 4.13 -40.57 -34.23
N MET A 192 5.12 -40.04 -33.49
CA MET A 192 4.88 -39.45 -32.17
C MET A 192 4.09 -38.16 -32.36
N LEU A 193 2.80 -38.23 -32.09
CA LEU A 193 1.84 -37.15 -32.15
C LEU A 193 2.10 -36.17 -30.98
N PHE A 194 2.89 -35.11 -31.21
CA PHE A 194 3.05 -34.01 -30.25
C PHE A 194 1.79 -33.13 -30.27
N GLN A 195 0.81 -33.47 -29.44
CA GLN A 195 -0.46 -32.75 -29.32
C GLN A 195 -0.67 -32.12 -27.93
N GLY A 196 0.42 -31.68 -27.26
CA GLY A 196 0.36 -31.06 -25.91
C GLY A 196 0.97 -29.65 -25.77
N GLY A 197 1.83 -29.21 -26.70
CA GLY A 197 2.82 -28.17 -26.40
C GLY A 197 2.33 -26.75 -26.08
N ARG A 198 1.10 -26.35 -26.41
CA ARG A 198 0.66 -24.95 -26.25
C ARG A 198 -0.19 -24.68 -25.01
N LYS A 199 -1.00 -25.65 -24.57
CA LYS A 199 -1.81 -25.51 -23.35
C LYS A 199 -0.97 -25.76 -22.09
N ASP A 200 -0.04 -26.72 -22.17
CA ASP A 200 0.85 -27.05 -21.05
C ASP A 200 1.86 -25.93 -20.80
N ALA A 201 2.36 -25.28 -21.85
CA ALA A 201 3.24 -24.11 -21.73
C ALA A 201 2.54 -22.93 -21.03
N VAL A 202 1.32 -22.56 -21.48
CA VAL A 202 0.54 -21.47 -20.88
C VAL A 202 0.22 -21.73 -19.40
N GLN A 203 -0.10 -22.98 -19.04
CA GLN A 203 -0.33 -23.35 -17.65
C GLN A 203 0.96 -23.25 -16.81
N THR A 204 2.08 -23.68 -17.38
CA THR A 204 3.41 -23.60 -16.73
C THR A 204 3.82 -22.15 -16.48
N ASP A 205 3.59 -21.27 -17.47
CA ASP A 205 3.91 -19.84 -17.36
C ASP A 205 3.04 -19.16 -16.29
N LYS A 206 1.74 -19.47 -16.26
CA LYS A 206 0.81 -18.98 -15.23
C LYS A 206 1.22 -19.44 -13.83
N ASP A 207 1.57 -20.71 -13.66
CA ASP A 207 2.01 -21.25 -12.38
C ASP A 207 3.32 -20.58 -11.92
N ARG A 208 4.26 -20.32 -12.85
CA ARG A 208 5.50 -19.59 -12.59
C ARG A 208 5.24 -18.15 -12.18
N PHE A 209 4.42 -17.42 -12.93
CA PHE A 209 4.04 -16.04 -12.64
C PHE A 209 3.40 -15.92 -11.25
N LEU A 210 2.33 -16.67 -10.98
CA LEU A 210 1.65 -16.62 -9.68
C LEU A 210 2.54 -17.08 -8.52
N GLY A 211 3.51 -17.98 -8.78
CA GLY A 211 4.55 -18.33 -7.82
C GLY A 211 5.57 -17.22 -7.56
N ALA A 212 5.92 -16.42 -8.57
CA ALA A 212 6.74 -15.22 -8.41
C ALA A 212 6.00 -14.16 -7.60
N VAL A 213 4.73 -13.87 -7.94
CA VAL A 213 3.86 -12.94 -7.18
C VAL A 213 3.74 -13.37 -5.72
N ALA A 214 3.48 -14.65 -5.44
CA ALA A 214 3.33 -15.13 -4.07
C ALA A 214 4.60 -14.93 -3.21
N ARG A 215 5.78 -15.15 -3.81
CA ARG A 215 7.08 -14.90 -3.15
C ARG A 215 7.33 -13.41 -2.95
N ALA A 216 7.09 -12.60 -3.97
CA ALA A 216 7.27 -11.15 -3.91
C ALA A 216 6.32 -10.52 -2.87
N LEU A 217 5.05 -10.91 -2.85
CA LEU A 217 4.06 -10.47 -1.87
C LEU A 217 4.56 -10.74 -0.44
N HIS A 218 5.03 -11.96 -0.17
CA HIS A 218 5.47 -12.30 1.17
C HIS A 218 6.75 -11.53 1.58
N ASN A 219 7.75 -11.48 0.71
CA ASN A 219 9.05 -10.92 1.04
C ASN A 219 9.08 -9.40 1.07
N ASN A 220 8.43 -8.75 0.11
CA ASN A 220 8.56 -7.31 -0.09
C ASN A 220 7.46 -6.53 0.63
N ILE A 221 6.28 -7.13 0.80
CA ILE A 221 5.09 -6.41 1.31
C ILE A 221 4.67 -6.95 2.68
N SER A 222 4.26 -8.22 2.75
CA SER A 222 3.58 -8.73 3.95
C SER A 222 4.49 -8.87 5.17
N LYS A 223 5.79 -9.14 5.01
CA LYS A 223 6.74 -9.16 6.15
C LYS A 223 6.86 -7.81 6.86
N ALA A 224 6.87 -6.73 6.09
CA ALA A 224 6.99 -5.37 6.63
C ALA A 224 5.66 -4.86 7.17
N ALA A 225 4.57 -5.07 6.42
CA ALA A 225 3.26 -4.53 6.75
C ALA A 225 2.52 -5.35 7.83
N GLN A 226 2.68 -6.68 7.82
CA GLN A 226 1.96 -7.63 8.70
C GLN A 226 0.43 -7.43 8.70
N LEU A 227 -0.11 -7.04 7.54
CA LEU A 227 -1.52 -6.77 7.35
C LEU A 227 -2.23 -8.01 6.76
N PRO A 228 -3.49 -8.28 7.15
CA PRO A 228 -4.27 -9.33 6.52
C PRO A 228 -4.49 -9.03 5.03
N VAL A 229 -4.31 -10.06 4.19
CA VAL A 229 -4.46 -9.97 2.72
C VAL A 229 -5.64 -10.82 2.28
N VAL A 230 -6.64 -10.21 1.63
CA VAL A 230 -7.77 -10.88 0.98
C VAL A 230 -7.42 -11.15 -0.48
N LEU A 231 -7.70 -12.36 -0.97
CA LEU A 231 -7.56 -12.68 -2.39
C LEU A 231 -8.88 -12.49 -3.13
N VAL A 232 -8.80 -11.89 -4.32
CA VAL A 232 -9.95 -11.68 -5.23
C VAL A 232 -9.55 -12.13 -6.62
N GLY A 233 -10.35 -13.00 -7.23
CA GLY A 233 -10.01 -13.58 -8.52
C GLY A 233 -10.92 -14.73 -8.88
N LEU A 234 -10.77 -15.24 -10.11
CA LEU A 234 -11.43 -16.49 -10.49
C LEU A 234 -10.78 -17.67 -9.75
N ALA A 235 -11.59 -18.65 -9.33
CA ALA A 235 -11.17 -19.79 -8.51
C ALA A 235 -9.96 -20.56 -9.10
N GLU A 236 -9.85 -20.64 -10.42
CA GLU A 236 -8.72 -21.26 -11.10
C GLU A 236 -7.39 -20.53 -10.81
N ASN A 237 -7.40 -19.20 -10.83
CA ASN A 237 -6.20 -18.38 -10.57
C ASN A 237 -5.84 -18.41 -9.08
N LEU A 238 -6.85 -18.29 -8.21
CA LEU A 238 -6.66 -18.34 -6.76
C LEU A 238 -6.11 -19.70 -6.31
N GLY A 239 -6.60 -20.79 -6.91
CA GLY A 239 -6.10 -22.14 -6.67
C GLY A 239 -4.62 -22.29 -7.02
N THR A 240 -4.19 -21.78 -8.17
CA THR A 240 -2.76 -21.77 -8.54
C THR A 240 -1.94 -20.92 -7.59
N PHE A 241 -2.40 -19.71 -7.26
CA PHE A 241 -1.69 -18.83 -6.32
C PHE A 241 -1.51 -19.50 -4.95
N ARG A 242 -2.57 -20.11 -4.41
CA ARG A 242 -2.52 -20.79 -3.10
C ARG A 242 -1.53 -21.95 -3.03
N LYS A 243 -1.37 -22.71 -4.12
CA LYS A 243 -0.37 -23.80 -4.16
C LYS A 243 1.06 -23.31 -3.93
N ASN A 244 1.35 -22.10 -4.42
CA ASN A 244 2.69 -21.50 -4.35
C ASN A 244 2.84 -20.50 -3.20
N ASN A 245 1.75 -20.21 -2.48
CA ASN A 245 1.73 -19.19 -1.43
C ASN A 245 2.00 -19.80 -0.04
N GLN A 246 3.07 -19.33 0.59
CA GLN A 246 3.42 -19.66 1.99
C GLN A 246 3.18 -18.47 2.93
N ASN A 247 2.50 -17.42 2.46
CA ASN A 247 2.33 -16.20 3.21
C ASN A 247 1.27 -16.36 4.33
N PRO A 248 1.65 -16.26 5.62
CA PRO A 248 0.72 -16.47 6.74
C PRO A 248 -0.32 -15.35 6.88
N TYR A 249 -0.08 -14.20 6.25
CA TYR A 249 -0.99 -13.05 6.31
C TYR A 249 -2.13 -13.14 5.28
N VAL A 250 -2.07 -14.09 4.34
CA VAL A 250 -3.14 -14.31 3.37
C VAL A 250 -4.29 -15.07 4.04
N LEU A 251 -5.48 -14.49 3.97
CA LEU A 251 -6.67 -15.07 4.59
C LEU A 251 -7.14 -16.33 3.86
N GLN A 252 -7.79 -17.22 4.60
CA GLN A 252 -8.34 -18.46 4.05
C GLN A 252 -9.60 -18.21 3.22
N GLN A 253 -10.40 -17.21 3.60
CA GLN A 253 -11.56 -16.78 2.83
C GLN A 253 -11.12 -15.90 1.65
N GLU A 254 -11.80 -16.05 0.52
CA GLU A 254 -11.48 -15.39 -0.74
C GLU A 254 -12.75 -15.00 -1.50
N ILE A 255 -12.61 -14.04 -2.42
CA ILE A 255 -13.71 -13.55 -3.25
C ILE A 255 -13.54 -14.11 -4.66
N ASN A 256 -14.38 -15.10 -4.99
CA ASN A 256 -14.37 -15.80 -6.27
C ASN A 256 -15.12 -15.02 -7.37
N ILE A 257 -14.64 -13.81 -7.68
CA ILE A 257 -15.21 -12.91 -8.70
C ILE A 257 -14.05 -12.33 -9.53
N ASP A 258 -14.29 -12.09 -10.81
CA ASP A 258 -13.34 -11.36 -11.66
C ASP A 258 -13.16 -9.93 -11.14
N PRO A 259 -11.95 -9.52 -10.70
CA PRO A 259 -11.71 -8.19 -10.15
C PRO A 259 -12.07 -7.05 -11.11
N THR A 260 -11.95 -7.30 -12.42
CA THR A 260 -12.24 -6.28 -13.46
C THR A 260 -13.73 -5.92 -13.56
N SER A 261 -14.59 -6.75 -12.97
CA SER A 261 -16.04 -6.53 -12.95
C SER A 261 -16.53 -5.74 -11.73
N LEU A 262 -15.65 -5.43 -10.77
CA LEU A 262 -16.00 -4.77 -9.51
C LEU A 262 -15.53 -3.32 -9.50
N THR A 263 -16.34 -2.44 -8.90
CA THR A 263 -15.87 -1.11 -8.50
C THR A 263 -15.05 -1.20 -7.21
N VAL A 264 -14.25 -0.17 -6.91
CA VAL A 264 -13.46 -0.10 -5.67
C VAL A 264 -14.37 -0.19 -4.43
N ASP A 265 -15.54 0.44 -4.45
CA ASP A 265 -16.51 0.39 -3.33
C ASP A 265 -17.08 -1.03 -3.14
N GLN A 266 -17.42 -1.71 -4.24
CA GLN A 266 -17.90 -3.10 -4.18
C GLN A 266 -16.82 -4.07 -3.71
N LEU A 267 -15.56 -3.81 -4.09
CA LEU A 267 -14.40 -4.55 -3.64
C LEU A 267 -14.21 -4.37 -2.13
N LEU A 268 -14.31 -3.13 -1.64
CA LEU A 268 -14.24 -2.77 -0.23
C LEU A 268 -15.31 -3.51 0.58
N ASP A 269 -16.58 -3.42 0.20
CA ASP A 269 -17.68 -4.06 0.94
C ASP A 269 -17.49 -5.58 1.10
N LYS A 270 -17.08 -6.24 0.00
CA LYS A 270 -16.86 -7.68 -0.02
C LYS A 270 -15.63 -8.07 0.81
N ALA A 271 -14.53 -7.34 0.66
CA ALA A 271 -13.29 -7.63 1.38
C ALA A 271 -13.44 -7.34 2.88
N TRP A 272 -14.12 -6.24 3.25
CA TRP A 272 -14.37 -5.88 4.63
C TRP A 272 -15.20 -6.95 5.37
N SER A 273 -16.21 -7.53 4.71
CA SER A 273 -17.01 -8.62 5.28
C SER A 273 -16.18 -9.85 5.70
N ILE A 274 -15.02 -10.05 5.07
CA ILE A 274 -14.06 -11.11 5.40
C ILE A 274 -13.08 -10.67 6.49
N VAL A 275 -12.63 -9.41 6.44
CA VAL A 275 -11.61 -8.86 7.33
C VAL A 275 -12.15 -8.50 8.71
N GLU A 276 -13.37 -7.97 8.79
CA GLU A 276 -14.02 -7.54 10.03
C GLU A 276 -13.93 -8.58 11.17
N PRO A 277 -14.31 -9.86 10.97
CA PRO A 277 -14.21 -10.85 12.04
C PRO A 277 -12.76 -11.15 12.45
N VAL A 278 -11.82 -11.09 11.51
CA VAL A 278 -10.38 -11.33 11.78
C VAL A 278 -9.80 -10.17 12.57
N ALA A 279 -10.12 -8.94 12.19
CA ALA A 279 -9.72 -7.74 12.87
C ALA A 279 -10.27 -7.72 14.31
N ALA A 280 -11.58 -7.97 14.48
CA ALA A 280 -12.22 -8.06 15.79
C ALA A 280 -11.58 -9.12 16.69
N LYS A 281 -11.26 -10.30 16.14
CA LYS A 281 -10.58 -11.37 16.88
C LYS A 281 -9.17 -10.95 17.34
N ARG A 282 -8.41 -10.27 16.48
CA ARG A 282 -7.07 -9.77 16.84
C ARG A 282 -7.12 -8.80 18.01
N VAL A 283 -8.09 -7.89 18.03
CA VAL A 283 -8.30 -6.95 19.15
C VAL A 283 -8.63 -7.71 20.44
N GLN A 284 -9.49 -8.72 20.37
CA GLN A 284 -9.83 -9.54 21.54
C GLN A 284 -8.62 -10.32 22.07
N GLU A 285 -7.76 -10.85 21.19
CA GLU A 285 -6.54 -11.56 21.57
C GLU A 285 -5.52 -10.63 22.26
N GLU A 286 -5.38 -9.39 21.80
CA GLU A 286 -4.55 -8.38 22.47
C GLU A 286 -5.10 -8.00 23.85
N ILE A 287 -6.43 -7.81 23.96
CA ILE A 287 -7.08 -7.53 25.24
C ILE A 287 -6.88 -8.71 26.21
N ALA A 288 -7.01 -9.95 25.73
CA ALA A 288 -6.78 -11.15 26.54
C ALA A 288 -5.32 -11.24 27.03
N ARG A 289 -4.35 -10.98 26.16
CA ARG A 289 -2.92 -10.91 26.50
C ARG A 289 -2.64 -9.83 27.54
N PHE A 290 -3.20 -8.64 27.37
CA PHE A 290 -3.10 -7.56 28.33
C PHE A 290 -3.66 -7.98 29.70
N ASN A 291 -4.86 -8.56 29.75
CA ASN A 291 -5.49 -8.99 31.00
C ASN A 291 -4.65 -10.07 31.72
N GLN A 292 -4.07 -11.01 30.98
CA GLN A 292 -3.19 -12.03 31.54
C GLN A 292 -1.91 -11.42 32.13
N ALA A 293 -1.27 -10.50 31.41
CA ALA A 293 -0.06 -9.81 31.88
C ALA A 293 -0.35 -8.84 33.04
N HIS A 294 -1.54 -8.23 33.06
CA HIS A 294 -2.00 -7.39 34.16
C HIS A 294 -2.23 -8.22 35.42
N GLY A 295 -2.79 -9.43 35.27
CA GLY A 295 -2.94 -10.39 36.37
C GLY A 295 -1.61 -10.87 36.97
N THR A 296 -0.51 -10.82 36.21
CA THR A 296 0.84 -11.20 36.66
C THR A 296 1.73 -10.01 37.04
N GLY A 297 1.21 -8.78 37.01
CA GLY A 297 1.95 -7.56 37.33
C GLY A 297 2.96 -7.11 36.26
N LEU A 298 2.93 -7.72 35.07
CA LEU A 298 3.81 -7.42 33.94
C LEU A 298 3.18 -6.44 32.92
N ALA A 299 1.91 -6.07 33.11
CA ALA A 299 1.24 -5.01 32.38
C ALA A 299 0.51 -4.08 33.35
N ASN A 300 0.40 -2.81 32.97
CA ASN A 300 -0.21 -1.78 33.79
C ASN A 300 -1.16 -0.93 32.95
N GLY A 301 -2.40 -0.78 33.42
CA GLY A 301 -3.43 0.02 32.77
C GLY A 301 -3.43 1.50 33.19
N ASP A 302 -2.63 1.87 34.19
CA ASP A 302 -2.55 3.24 34.69
C ASP A 302 -1.45 4.02 33.97
N LEU A 303 -1.87 5.02 33.19
CA LEU A 303 -0.99 5.90 32.39
C LEU A 303 0.07 6.60 33.25
N ASN A 304 -0.26 6.95 34.50
CA ASN A 304 0.68 7.64 35.39
C ASN A 304 1.79 6.72 35.90
N ARG A 305 1.51 5.41 36.02
CA ARG A 305 2.49 4.43 36.47
C ARG A 305 3.34 3.87 35.34
N THR A 306 2.84 3.84 34.11
CA THR A 306 3.63 3.44 32.93
C THR A 306 4.61 4.52 32.48
N LEU A 307 4.29 5.80 32.68
CA LEU A 307 5.23 6.91 32.41
C LEU A 307 6.34 7.04 33.46
N ALA A 308 6.18 6.40 34.62
CA ALA A 308 7.13 6.44 35.73
C ALA A 308 8.06 5.21 35.81
N ALA A 309 7.85 4.20 34.96
CA ALA A 309 8.63 2.96 34.86
C ALA A 309 9.59 3.02 33.68
#